data_AF-A0A923WNN0-F1
#
_entry.id   AF-A0A923WNN0-F1
#
_cell.length_a   1.000
_cell.length_b   1.000
_cell.length_c   1.000
_cell.angle_alpha   90.00
_cell.angle_beta   90.00
_cell.angle_gamma   90.00
#
_symmetry.space_group_name_H-M   'P 1'
#
loop_
_entity.id
_entity.type
_entity.pdbx_description
1 polymer ?
#
loop_
_entity_poly.entity_id
_entity_poly.type
_entity_poly.pdbx_seq_one_letter_code
_entity_poly.pdbx_strand_id
1 'polypeptide(L)'
;MAYRWETPASVWLEDEASAQFELASSAGLSRIDWQVQARGRLPDVAHLLGASLPSACRCAPIYPEGFAFCPTCGRALARLDEQRKNRPDWWGPWSDQFLPRHVPHGLAVTSLPLGDSLEERPPAPHVGRAELSMPAPPNAHCVFAAGAFGFPVQRLIALAHTRNVLQYFDPLAGLWHVMAAEEYAADLAFTASEYAWLPVQNPRRGEVAIVPTATGLCRLVINPVSETYRTEAIFDATLASAPGAMRRHVACLFNTSGGTRLWSALADLSGAVLYDCAAPAGGYTRPIGYDGRLYWLHAEGQLIWQPGAPPRWLPWPQGWSPRLSFGGPTQSRDGRLWLAGHAAQSYSFIELGKDNPQFEAISGARLG
;
A
#
# COMPACT_ATOMS: atom_id res chain seq x y z
N MET A 1 -41.05 -14.70 -8.35
CA MET A 1 -40.24 -14.30 -7.18
C MET A 1 -38.77 -14.43 -7.57
N ALA A 2 -37.82 -13.84 -6.84
CA ALA A 2 -36.40 -14.07 -7.09
C ALA A 2 -35.90 -15.05 -6.03
N TYR A 3 -35.22 -16.13 -6.44
CA TYR A 3 -34.64 -17.07 -5.49
C TYR A 3 -33.31 -16.51 -4.96
N ARG A 4 -33.08 -16.63 -3.65
CA ARG A 4 -31.92 -16.06 -2.98
C ARG A 4 -30.87 -17.14 -2.71
N TRP A 5 -29.69 -16.96 -3.28
CA TRP A 5 -28.52 -17.82 -3.08
C TRP A 5 -27.54 -17.13 -2.14
N GLU A 6 -27.17 -17.79 -1.05
CA GLU A 6 -26.22 -17.25 -0.07
C GLU A 6 -24.94 -18.09 -0.07
N THR A 7 -23.81 -17.41 -0.16
CA THR A 7 -22.49 -17.98 0.05
C THR A 7 -21.84 -17.30 1.26
N PRO A 8 -20.71 -17.83 1.80
CA PRO A 8 -20.02 -17.18 2.92
C PRO A 8 -19.58 -15.73 2.62
N ALA A 9 -19.45 -15.36 1.35
CA ALA A 9 -18.88 -14.09 0.92
C ALA A 9 -19.87 -13.19 0.16
N SER A 10 -21.00 -13.69 -0.33
CA SER A 10 -21.93 -12.92 -1.16
C SER A 10 -23.36 -13.47 -1.16
N VAL A 11 -24.27 -12.64 -1.67
CA VAL A 11 -25.69 -12.94 -1.85
C VAL A 11 -26.04 -12.68 -3.30
N TRP A 12 -26.65 -13.67 -3.94
CA TRP A 12 -27.11 -13.60 -5.32
C TRP A 12 -28.62 -13.76 -5.40
N LEU A 13 -29.23 -13.06 -6.35
CA LEU A 13 -30.64 -13.20 -6.70
C LEU A 13 -30.73 -13.88 -8.07
N GLU A 14 -31.50 -14.94 -8.14
CA GLU A 14 -31.87 -15.60 -9.39
C GLU A 14 -33.24 -15.10 -9.83
N ASP A 15 -33.32 -14.53 -11.03
CA ASP A 15 -34.59 -14.15 -11.64
C ASP A 15 -35.32 -15.39 -12.18
N GLU A 16 -36.53 -15.67 -11.66
CA GLU A 16 -37.34 -16.82 -12.08
C GLU A 16 -37.67 -16.84 -13.57
N ALA A 17 -37.81 -15.66 -14.21
CA ALA A 17 -38.20 -15.60 -15.62
C ALA A 17 -37.04 -15.89 -16.57
N SER A 18 -35.83 -15.41 -16.24
CA SER A 18 -34.65 -15.53 -17.10
C SER A 18 -33.60 -16.54 -16.61
N ALA A 19 -33.75 -17.08 -15.40
CA ALA A 19 -32.75 -17.88 -14.69
C ALA A 19 -31.38 -17.18 -14.60
N GLN A 20 -31.37 -15.85 -14.65
CA GLN A 20 -30.15 -15.04 -14.54
C GLN A 20 -29.82 -14.75 -13.09
N PHE A 21 -28.52 -14.75 -12.79
CA PHE A 21 -28.00 -14.41 -11.47
C PHE A 21 -27.52 -12.96 -11.45
N GLU A 22 -27.96 -12.23 -10.44
CA GLU A 22 -27.52 -10.88 -10.11
C GLU A 22 -26.88 -10.87 -8.73
N LEU A 23 -25.73 -10.22 -8.60
CA LEU A 23 -25.08 -10.03 -7.32
C LEU A 23 -25.84 -8.95 -6.52
N ALA A 24 -26.55 -9.36 -5.48
CA ALA A 24 -27.31 -8.45 -4.61
C ALA A 24 -26.42 -7.71 -3.62
N SER A 25 -25.50 -8.45 -2.99
CA SER A 25 -24.54 -7.91 -2.04
C SER A 25 -23.33 -8.82 -1.89
N SER A 26 -22.24 -8.24 -1.37
CA SER A 26 -20.98 -8.93 -1.15
C SER A 26 -20.42 -8.44 0.18
N ALA A 27 -19.95 -9.36 1.03
CA ALA A 27 -19.54 -9.05 2.40
C ALA A 27 -18.50 -7.93 2.43
N GLY A 28 -18.78 -6.84 3.17
CA GLY A 28 -17.89 -5.68 3.31
C GLY A 28 -17.93 -4.67 2.15
N LEU A 29 -18.64 -4.98 1.06
CA LEU A 29 -18.83 -4.10 -0.09
C LEU A 29 -20.18 -3.37 -0.01
N SER A 30 -20.22 -2.16 -0.57
CA SER A 30 -21.44 -1.37 -0.79
C SER A 30 -22.37 -2.08 -1.78
N ARG A 31 -23.62 -1.60 -1.90
CA ARG A 31 -24.58 -2.13 -2.89
C ARG A 31 -23.98 -2.03 -4.29
N ILE A 32 -24.06 -3.13 -5.05
CA ILE A 32 -23.47 -3.24 -6.39
C ILE A 32 -24.58 -2.99 -7.41
N ASP A 33 -24.39 -1.98 -8.28
CA ASP A 33 -25.27 -1.79 -9.42
C ASP A 33 -24.77 -2.67 -10.57
N TRP A 34 -25.24 -3.91 -10.55
CA TRP A 34 -24.78 -4.97 -11.45
C TRP A 34 -25.00 -4.62 -12.94
N GLN A 35 -26.11 -3.94 -13.25
CA GLN A 35 -26.50 -3.68 -14.64
C GLN A 35 -25.64 -2.62 -15.32
N VAL A 36 -25.19 -1.60 -14.56
CA VAL A 36 -24.35 -0.52 -15.07
C VAL A 36 -22.87 -0.91 -15.09
N GLN A 37 -22.41 -1.68 -14.11
CA GLN A 37 -20.97 -1.83 -13.83
C GLN A 37 -20.36 -3.14 -14.39
N ALA A 38 -21.14 -4.22 -14.58
CA ALA A 38 -20.57 -5.53 -14.91
C ALA A 38 -20.50 -5.86 -16.42
N ARG A 39 -21.26 -5.18 -17.29
CA ARG A 39 -21.44 -5.63 -18.71
C ARG A 39 -20.14 -5.68 -19.53
N GLY A 40 -19.13 -4.87 -19.20
CA GLY A 40 -17.83 -4.87 -19.88
C GLY A 40 -16.72 -5.66 -19.17
N ARG A 41 -16.94 -6.06 -17.91
CA ARG A 41 -15.90 -6.57 -17.00
C ARG A 41 -16.25 -7.89 -16.33
N LEU A 42 -17.27 -8.55 -16.85
CA LEU A 42 -17.83 -9.76 -16.23
C LEU A 42 -16.76 -10.83 -15.88
N PRO A 43 -15.75 -11.11 -16.73
CA PRO A 43 -14.70 -12.04 -16.36
C PRO A 43 -13.87 -11.59 -15.15
N ASP A 44 -13.45 -10.33 -15.10
CA ASP A 44 -12.66 -9.80 -13.98
C ASP A 44 -13.47 -9.80 -12.67
N VAL A 45 -14.73 -9.38 -12.76
CA VAL A 45 -15.66 -9.42 -11.63
C VAL A 45 -15.89 -10.85 -11.15
N ALA A 46 -16.03 -11.82 -12.06
CA ALA A 46 -16.15 -13.21 -11.66
C ALA A 46 -14.90 -13.72 -10.94
N HIS A 47 -13.70 -13.35 -11.40
CA HIS A 47 -12.45 -13.64 -10.69
C HIS A 47 -12.41 -12.99 -9.30
N LEU A 48 -12.80 -11.71 -9.17
CA LEU A 48 -12.87 -10.99 -7.89
C LEU A 48 -13.86 -11.61 -6.90
N LEU A 49 -14.94 -12.19 -7.38
CA LEU A 49 -15.95 -12.81 -6.53
C LEU A 49 -15.63 -14.28 -6.25
N GLY A 50 -14.84 -14.95 -7.10
CA GLY A 50 -14.75 -16.41 -7.10
C GLY A 50 -15.99 -17.08 -7.71
N ALA A 51 -16.77 -16.31 -8.47
CA ALA A 51 -17.94 -16.77 -9.18
C ALA A 51 -17.55 -17.66 -10.36
N SER A 52 -18.50 -18.43 -10.87
CA SER A 52 -18.26 -19.36 -11.97
C SER A 52 -18.75 -18.78 -13.30
N LEU A 53 -18.02 -19.05 -14.37
CA LEU A 53 -18.37 -18.58 -15.72
C LEU A 53 -18.84 -19.74 -16.61
N PRO A 54 -19.79 -19.52 -17.52
CA PRO A 54 -20.17 -20.53 -18.49
C PRO A 54 -19.00 -20.81 -19.45
N SER A 55 -18.63 -22.09 -19.59
CA SER A 55 -17.62 -22.51 -20.58
C SER A 55 -18.25 -22.85 -21.94
N ALA A 56 -19.47 -23.41 -21.92
CA ALA A 56 -20.12 -23.97 -23.10
C ALA A 56 -21.65 -23.74 -23.15
N CYS A 57 -22.25 -23.03 -22.19
CA CYS A 57 -23.70 -22.75 -22.16
C CYS A 57 -23.99 -21.24 -22.24
N ARG A 58 -25.24 -20.89 -22.56
CA ARG A 58 -25.72 -19.50 -22.60
C ARG A 58 -26.90 -19.24 -21.65
N CYS A 59 -27.13 -20.14 -20.69
CA CYS A 59 -28.27 -20.06 -19.76
C CYS A 59 -28.19 -18.83 -18.85
N ALA A 60 -27.02 -18.58 -18.26
CA ALA A 60 -26.70 -17.35 -17.55
C ALA A 60 -25.25 -16.92 -17.83
N PRO A 61 -24.94 -15.61 -17.74
CA PRO A 61 -23.61 -15.09 -18.05
C PRO A 61 -22.60 -15.30 -16.91
N ILE A 62 -23.09 -15.45 -15.66
CA ILE A 62 -22.30 -15.69 -14.45
C ILE A 62 -23.14 -16.56 -13.49
N TYR A 63 -22.46 -17.30 -12.61
CA TYR A 63 -23.08 -18.12 -11.58
C TYR A 63 -22.42 -17.86 -10.22
N PRO A 64 -23.13 -18.04 -9.10
CA PRO A 64 -22.58 -17.88 -7.75
C PRO A 64 -21.33 -18.73 -7.50
N GLU A 65 -20.60 -18.42 -6.42
CA GLU A 65 -19.41 -19.19 -6.05
C GLU A 65 -19.76 -20.67 -5.81
N GLY A 66 -18.86 -21.57 -6.21
CA GLY A 66 -19.00 -23.02 -5.99
C GLY A 66 -19.85 -23.79 -7.00
N PHE A 67 -20.53 -23.11 -7.94
CA PHE A 67 -21.26 -23.77 -9.02
C PHE A 67 -20.31 -24.46 -10.01
N ALA A 68 -20.26 -25.80 -9.97
CA ALA A 68 -19.47 -26.59 -10.92
C ALA A 68 -20.21 -26.89 -12.24
N PHE A 69 -21.56 -26.86 -12.22
CA PHE A 69 -22.40 -27.16 -13.37
C PHE A 69 -23.56 -26.16 -13.47
N CYS A 70 -23.98 -25.85 -14.70
CA CYS A 70 -25.16 -25.02 -14.95
C CYS A 70 -26.43 -25.73 -14.46
N PRO A 71 -27.24 -25.12 -13.57
CA PRO A 71 -28.45 -25.75 -13.04
C PRO A 71 -29.51 -26.00 -14.12
N THR A 72 -29.51 -25.22 -15.20
CA THR A 72 -30.49 -25.33 -16.29
C THR A 72 -30.16 -26.43 -17.30
N CYS A 73 -28.88 -26.64 -17.63
CA CYS A 73 -28.48 -27.53 -18.72
C CYS A 73 -27.43 -28.59 -18.35
N GLY A 74 -26.95 -28.62 -17.11
CA GLY A 74 -25.98 -29.59 -16.60
C GLY A 74 -24.57 -29.47 -17.18
N ARG A 75 -24.29 -28.51 -18.06
CA ARG A 75 -22.93 -28.30 -18.61
C ARG A 75 -21.97 -27.77 -17.56
N ALA A 76 -20.71 -28.21 -17.63
CA ALA A 76 -19.67 -27.78 -16.71
C ALA A 76 -19.37 -26.28 -16.82
N LEU A 77 -19.12 -25.65 -15.67
CA LEU A 77 -18.74 -24.24 -15.55
C LEU A 77 -17.25 -24.11 -15.27
N ALA A 78 -16.67 -22.98 -15.68
CA ALA A 78 -15.29 -22.63 -15.34
C ALA A 78 -15.26 -22.11 -13.90
N ARG A 79 -14.63 -22.88 -13.02
CA ARG A 79 -14.40 -22.55 -11.61
C ARG A 79 -13.13 -21.72 -11.46
N LEU A 80 -13.27 -20.51 -10.93
CA LEU A 80 -12.17 -19.55 -10.81
C LEU A 80 -11.53 -19.54 -9.41
N ASP A 81 -12.14 -20.24 -8.45
CA ASP A 81 -11.66 -20.42 -7.09
C ASP A 81 -10.49 -21.43 -6.98
N GLU A 82 -10.36 -22.36 -7.93
CA GLU A 82 -9.34 -23.42 -7.92
C GLU A 82 -7.93 -22.93 -8.36
N GLN A 83 -7.80 -21.72 -8.93
CA GLN A 83 -6.52 -21.17 -9.39
C GLN A 83 -5.76 -20.33 -8.34
N ARG A 84 -6.08 -20.49 -7.04
CA ARG A 84 -5.41 -19.77 -5.95
C ARG A 84 -3.94 -20.17 -5.80
N LYS A 85 -3.04 -19.47 -6.50
CA LYS A 85 -1.64 -19.37 -6.09
C LYS A 85 -1.53 -18.19 -5.13
N ASN A 86 -1.48 -18.48 -3.82
CA ASN A 86 -1.21 -17.45 -2.82
C ASN A 86 0.20 -16.90 -3.05
N ARG A 87 0.27 -15.76 -3.72
CA ARG A 87 1.48 -14.93 -3.77
C ARG A 87 1.47 -14.02 -2.55
N PRO A 88 2.65 -13.65 -2.02
CA PRO A 88 2.72 -12.62 -0.99
C PRO A 88 2.17 -11.30 -1.54
N ASP A 89 1.53 -10.52 -0.68
CA ASP A 89 1.17 -9.14 -1.01
C ASP A 89 2.45 -8.30 -1.12
N TRP A 90 2.44 -7.33 -2.03
CA TRP A 90 3.55 -6.44 -2.33
C TRP A 90 3.11 -4.98 -2.14
N TRP A 91 3.88 -4.24 -1.35
CA TRP A 91 3.53 -2.87 -0.91
C TRP A 91 4.58 -1.84 -1.34
N GLY A 92 5.32 -2.14 -2.41
CA GLY A 92 6.48 -1.37 -2.84
C GLY A 92 7.76 -1.72 -2.07
N PRO A 93 8.92 -1.27 -2.54
CA PRO A 93 10.22 -1.60 -1.96
C PRO A 93 10.45 -1.00 -0.57
N TRP A 94 9.64 -0.03 -0.14
CA TRP A 94 9.74 0.59 1.19
C TRP A 94 8.86 -0.07 2.26
N SER A 95 8.00 -1.00 1.87
CA SER A 95 7.02 -1.64 2.76
C SER A 95 7.05 -3.18 2.61
N ASP A 96 8.23 -3.73 2.28
CA ASP A 96 8.43 -5.17 2.24
C ASP A 96 8.35 -5.73 3.68
N GLN A 97 7.27 -6.46 3.96
CA GLN A 97 7.00 -7.08 5.27
C GLN A 97 7.87 -8.33 5.51
N PHE A 98 8.48 -8.88 4.46
CA PHE A 98 9.31 -10.09 4.55
C PHE A 98 10.77 -9.77 4.85
N LEU A 99 11.12 -8.50 4.99
CA LEU A 99 12.46 -8.10 5.40
C LEU A 99 12.76 -8.63 6.82
N PRO A 100 13.98 -9.18 7.05
CA PRO A 100 14.43 -9.54 8.38
C PRO A 100 14.36 -8.35 9.34
N ARG A 101 14.12 -8.62 10.64
CA ARG A 101 14.00 -7.59 11.70
C ARG A 101 15.17 -6.59 11.76
N HIS A 102 16.36 -7.02 11.38
CA HIS A 102 17.57 -6.19 11.41
C HIS A 102 17.77 -5.40 10.12
N VAL A 103 16.87 -5.48 9.14
CA VAL A 103 16.90 -4.66 7.94
C VAL A 103 16.03 -3.41 8.18
N PRO A 104 16.50 -2.21 7.80
CA PRO A 104 15.68 -1.01 7.92
C PRO A 104 14.46 -1.06 6.99
N HIS A 105 13.27 -0.93 7.56
CA HIS A 105 12.01 -0.74 6.84
C HIS A 105 11.81 0.72 6.44
N GLY A 106 11.04 1.01 5.39
CA GLY A 106 10.86 2.37 4.87
C GLY A 106 11.93 2.81 3.87
N LEU A 107 13.03 2.06 3.76
CA LEU A 107 14.05 2.23 2.71
C LEU A 107 13.70 1.40 1.48
N ALA A 108 14.19 1.79 0.30
CA ALA A 108 14.00 1.00 -0.91
C ALA A 108 14.89 -0.27 -0.87
N VAL A 109 14.47 -1.27 -0.09
CA VAL A 109 15.19 -2.53 0.12
C VAL A 109 14.25 -3.68 -0.20
N THR A 110 14.72 -4.63 -0.98
CA THR A 110 13.94 -5.82 -1.34
C THR A 110 14.63 -7.07 -0.80
N SER A 111 13.83 -8.04 -0.36
CA SER A 111 14.32 -9.37 0.03
C SER A 111 15.02 -10.13 -1.10
N LEU A 112 14.74 -9.77 -2.35
CA LEU A 112 15.47 -10.23 -3.53
C LEU A 112 16.66 -9.31 -3.81
N PRO A 113 17.90 -9.81 -3.91
CA PRO A 113 19.03 -9.03 -4.38
C PRO A 113 18.74 -8.49 -5.78
N LEU A 114 18.64 -7.17 -5.92
CA LEU A 114 18.48 -6.53 -7.21
C LEU A 114 19.70 -6.80 -8.11
N GLY A 115 20.90 -6.90 -7.52
CA GLY A 115 22.13 -7.29 -8.21
C GLY A 115 21.99 -8.63 -8.91
N ASP A 116 21.71 -9.71 -8.18
CA ASP A 116 21.58 -11.06 -8.78
C ASP A 116 20.44 -11.12 -9.81
N SER A 117 19.31 -10.45 -9.54
CA SER A 117 18.15 -10.43 -10.45
C SER A 117 18.33 -9.56 -11.70
N LEU A 118 19.23 -8.56 -11.68
CA LEU A 118 19.49 -7.62 -12.80
C LEU A 118 20.81 -7.91 -13.53
N GLU A 119 21.83 -8.43 -12.86
CA GLU A 119 23.14 -8.74 -13.44
C GLU A 119 23.16 -10.11 -14.14
N GLU A 120 22.44 -11.10 -13.61
CA GLU A 120 22.24 -12.37 -14.32
C GLU A 120 21.22 -12.25 -15.46
N ARG A 121 20.53 -11.10 -15.53
CA ARG A 121 19.50 -10.84 -16.53
C ARG A 121 20.16 -10.50 -17.86
N PRO A 122 19.86 -11.24 -18.95
CA PRO A 122 20.31 -10.85 -20.28
C PRO A 122 19.82 -9.42 -20.60
N PRO A 123 20.69 -8.54 -21.13
CA PRO A 123 20.32 -7.18 -21.46
C PRO A 123 19.18 -7.16 -22.48
N ALA A 124 18.28 -6.19 -22.35
CA ALA A 124 17.22 -6.00 -23.34
C ALA A 124 17.80 -5.34 -24.61
N PRO A 125 17.42 -5.79 -25.82
CA PRO A 125 16.54 -6.93 -26.13
C PRO A 125 17.31 -8.28 -26.21
N HIS A 126 16.72 -9.38 -25.72
CA HIS A 126 17.25 -10.75 -25.87
C HIS A 126 16.26 -11.64 -26.61
N VAL A 127 16.70 -12.31 -27.69
CA VAL A 127 15.86 -13.17 -28.53
C VAL A 127 15.30 -14.33 -27.70
N GLY A 128 13.99 -14.57 -27.79
CA GLY A 128 13.29 -15.62 -27.02
C GLY A 128 12.77 -15.18 -25.65
N ARG A 129 13.10 -13.96 -25.22
CA ARG A 129 12.50 -13.36 -24.03
C ARG A 129 11.21 -12.63 -24.41
N ALA A 130 10.07 -13.11 -23.93
CA ALA A 130 8.86 -12.30 -23.94
C ALA A 130 9.08 -11.09 -23.03
N GLU A 131 9.14 -9.88 -23.59
CA GLU A 131 9.00 -8.66 -22.81
C GLU A 131 7.56 -8.62 -22.29
N LEU A 132 7.37 -9.10 -21.07
CA LEU A 132 6.10 -8.93 -20.38
C LEU A 132 6.02 -7.47 -19.92
N SER A 133 5.44 -6.63 -20.77
CA SER A 133 5.09 -5.26 -20.44
C SER A 133 3.65 -5.19 -19.99
N MET A 134 3.40 -4.54 -18.87
CA MET A 134 2.05 -4.11 -18.48
C MET A 134 1.86 -2.66 -18.95
N PRO A 135 0.66 -2.27 -19.42
CA PRO A 135 0.40 -0.86 -19.72
C PRO A 135 0.63 -0.01 -18.47
N ALA A 136 1.23 1.17 -18.66
CA ALA A 136 1.36 2.13 -17.57
C ALA A 136 -0.02 2.63 -17.14
N PRO A 137 -0.23 2.93 -15.83
CA PRO A 137 -1.43 3.63 -15.43
C PRO A 137 -1.49 4.99 -16.14
N PRO A 138 -2.69 5.45 -16.56
CA PRO A 138 -2.85 6.74 -17.24
C PRO A 138 -2.23 7.95 -16.51
N ASN A 139 -2.12 7.86 -15.17
CA ASN A 139 -1.51 8.89 -14.35
C ASN A 139 -0.04 8.59 -14.07
N ALA A 140 0.84 9.55 -14.39
CA ALA A 140 2.25 9.50 -14.04
C ALA A 140 2.46 9.63 -12.52
N HIS A 141 3.56 9.07 -12.02
CA HIS A 141 3.97 9.10 -10.60
C HIS A 141 2.94 8.47 -9.65
N CYS A 142 2.68 7.19 -9.86
CA CYS A 142 1.87 6.40 -8.94
C CYS A 142 2.75 5.70 -7.91
N VAL A 143 2.19 5.53 -6.72
CA VAL A 143 2.61 4.48 -5.78
C VAL A 143 1.71 3.27 -5.97
N PHE A 144 2.28 2.07 -5.80
CA PHE A 144 1.61 0.82 -6.14
C PHE A 144 1.51 -0.10 -4.94
N ALA A 145 0.45 -0.89 -4.91
CA ALA A 145 0.32 -2.05 -4.03
C ALA A 145 -0.35 -3.19 -4.79
N ALA A 146 0.08 -4.42 -4.56
CA ALA A 146 -0.55 -5.62 -5.09
C ALA A 146 -0.92 -6.53 -3.93
N GLY A 147 -2.19 -6.87 -3.82
CA GLY A 147 -2.63 -7.74 -2.75
C GLY A 147 -4.03 -8.30 -2.98
N ALA A 148 -4.43 -9.23 -2.13
CA ALA A 148 -5.75 -9.82 -2.21
C ALA A 148 -6.84 -8.83 -1.77
N PHE A 149 -6.56 -7.94 -0.81
CA PHE A 149 -7.53 -7.00 -0.22
C PHE A 149 -8.85 -7.70 0.21
N GLY A 150 -8.74 -8.94 0.69
CA GLY A 150 -9.87 -9.79 1.05
C GLY A 150 -10.68 -10.40 -0.11
N PHE A 151 -10.20 -10.31 -1.35
CA PHE A 151 -10.75 -11.02 -2.51
C PHE A 151 -10.02 -12.35 -2.76
N PRO A 152 -10.60 -13.31 -3.51
CA PRO A 152 -9.96 -14.60 -3.82
C PRO A 152 -8.68 -14.51 -4.66
N VAL A 153 -8.43 -13.37 -5.29
CA VAL A 153 -7.35 -13.13 -6.24
C VAL A 153 -6.70 -11.78 -5.96
N GLN A 154 -5.39 -11.68 -6.19
CA GLN A 154 -4.68 -10.41 -6.03
C GLN A 154 -5.08 -9.40 -7.11
N ARG A 155 -5.10 -8.12 -6.74
CA ARG A 155 -5.21 -6.99 -7.66
C ARG A 155 -4.05 -6.03 -7.45
N LEU A 156 -3.62 -5.42 -8.54
CA LEU A 156 -2.69 -4.31 -8.52
C LEU A 156 -3.49 -3.01 -8.48
N ILE A 157 -3.17 -2.15 -7.53
CA ILE A 157 -3.69 -0.79 -7.42
C ILE A 157 -2.56 0.22 -7.62
N ALA A 158 -2.94 1.39 -8.13
CA ALA A 158 -2.05 2.52 -8.37
C ALA A 158 -2.73 3.80 -7.86
N LEU A 159 -2.06 4.51 -6.95
CA LEU A 159 -2.51 5.82 -6.48
C LEU A 159 -1.59 6.90 -7.01
N ALA A 160 -2.14 7.80 -7.80
CA ALA A 160 -1.51 9.08 -8.10
C ALA A 160 -1.78 10.03 -6.93
N HIS A 161 -0.96 9.91 -5.88
CA HIS A 161 -1.18 10.56 -4.58
C HIS A 161 -1.06 12.09 -4.59
N THR A 162 -0.66 12.70 -5.71
CA THR A 162 -0.67 14.16 -5.88
C THR A 162 -1.92 14.65 -6.63
N ARG A 163 -2.70 13.72 -7.21
CA ARG A 163 -3.84 14.00 -8.07
C ARG A 163 -5.16 13.43 -7.57
N ASN A 164 -5.15 12.74 -6.43
CA ASN A 164 -6.33 12.07 -5.88
C ASN A 164 -6.96 11.05 -6.86
N VAL A 165 -6.13 10.28 -7.57
CA VAL A 165 -6.62 9.27 -8.52
C VAL A 165 -6.18 7.88 -8.08
N LEU A 166 -7.13 7.09 -7.60
CA LEU A 166 -6.96 5.67 -7.34
C LEU A 166 -7.41 4.86 -8.57
N GLN A 167 -6.56 3.94 -8.99
CA GLN A 167 -6.82 3.05 -10.12
C GLN A 167 -6.57 1.61 -9.70
N TYR A 168 -7.29 0.67 -10.28
CA TYR A 168 -6.97 -0.76 -10.18
C TYR A 168 -6.80 -1.34 -11.59
N PHE A 169 -5.98 -2.39 -11.69
CA PHE A 169 -5.69 -3.06 -12.96
C PHE A 169 -6.59 -4.29 -13.14
N ASP A 170 -7.29 -4.36 -14.27
CA ASP A 170 -7.97 -5.56 -14.77
C ASP A 170 -6.96 -6.40 -15.57
N PRO A 171 -6.50 -7.54 -15.03
CA PRO A 171 -5.49 -8.37 -15.69
C PRO A 171 -6.03 -9.16 -16.89
N LEU A 172 -7.35 -9.31 -17.03
CA LEU A 172 -7.97 -10.06 -18.13
C LEU A 172 -8.21 -9.16 -19.34
N ALA A 173 -8.64 -7.93 -19.11
CA ALA A 173 -8.76 -6.92 -20.16
C ALA A 173 -7.42 -6.25 -20.48
N GLY A 174 -6.46 -6.29 -19.56
CA GLY A 174 -5.20 -5.55 -19.68
C GLY A 174 -5.42 -4.04 -19.59
N LEU A 175 -6.34 -3.59 -18.75
CA LEU A 175 -6.78 -2.19 -18.67
C LEU A 175 -6.69 -1.65 -17.24
N TRP A 176 -6.45 -0.34 -17.14
CA TRP A 176 -6.56 0.40 -15.89
C TRP A 176 -7.93 1.04 -15.77
N HIS A 177 -8.53 0.88 -14.61
CA HIS A 177 -9.84 1.42 -14.27
C HIS A 177 -9.70 2.43 -13.15
N VAL A 178 -10.23 3.63 -13.35
CA VAL A 178 -10.26 4.68 -12.33
C VAL A 178 -11.39 4.37 -11.36
N MET A 179 -11.08 4.42 -10.06
CA MET A 179 -12.07 4.23 -9.01
C MET A 179 -12.64 5.58 -8.58
N ALA A 180 -13.97 5.68 -8.58
CA ALA A 180 -14.70 6.85 -8.11
C ALA A 180 -14.75 6.90 -6.57
N ALA A 181 -14.62 8.09 -6.00
CA ALA A 181 -14.88 8.29 -4.58
C ALA A 181 -16.37 8.11 -4.28
N GLU A 182 -16.70 7.33 -3.25
CA GLU A 182 -18.04 7.31 -2.65
C GLU A 182 -18.34 8.65 -1.96
N GLU A 183 -19.62 8.89 -1.65
CA GLU A 183 -20.02 10.10 -0.92
C GLU A 183 -19.25 10.24 0.40
N TYR A 184 -18.75 11.43 0.68
CA TYR A 184 -17.91 11.76 1.86
C TYR A 184 -16.53 11.09 1.91
N ALA A 185 -16.07 10.44 0.83
CA ALA A 185 -14.68 10.00 0.76
C ALA A 185 -13.73 11.19 0.83
N ALA A 186 -12.70 11.07 1.66
CA ALA A 186 -11.63 12.05 1.81
C ALA A 186 -10.76 12.08 0.54
N ASP A 187 -10.22 13.25 0.25
CA ASP A 187 -9.21 13.42 -0.78
C ASP A 187 -7.95 12.63 -0.42
N LEU A 188 -7.52 11.72 -1.30
CA LEU A 188 -6.34 10.87 -1.12
C LEU A 188 -5.01 11.61 -1.41
N ALA A 189 -5.06 12.91 -1.75
CA ALA A 189 -3.89 13.71 -2.03
C ALA A 189 -3.01 13.88 -0.78
N PHE A 190 -1.70 13.67 -0.94
CA PHE A 190 -0.70 13.87 0.11
C PHE A 190 0.65 14.24 -0.49
N THR A 191 1.25 15.32 0.03
CA THR A 191 2.50 15.91 -0.47
C THR A 191 3.46 16.36 0.64
N ALA A 192 3.13 16.14 1.92
CA ALA A 192 3.97 16.61 3.03
C ALA A 192 5.31 15.85 3.14
N SER A 193 5.36 14.62 2.63
CA SER A 193 6.58 13.82 2.48
C SER A 193 6.46 12.89 1.26
N GLU A 194 7.46 12.05 1.02
CA GLU A 194 7.28 10.87 0.18
C GLU A 194 6.11 10.02 0.70
N TYR A 195 5.33 9.46 -0.22
CA TYR A 195 4.11 8.72 0.14
C TYR A 195 4.43 7.32 0.65
N ALA A 196 3.73 6.90 1.71
CA ALA A 196 3.75 5.52 2.19
C ALA A 196 2.37 5.12 2.72
N TRP A 197 1.96 3.89 2.40
CA TRP A 197 0.74 3.26 2.88
C TRP A 197 1.16 2.27 3.98
N LEU A 198 0.35 2.13 5.02
CA LEU A 198 0.54 1.05 5.99
C LEU A 198 -0.48 -0.06 5.76
N PRO A 199 -0.03 -1.26 5.37
CA PRO A 199 -0.93 -2.40 5.22
C PRO A 199 -1.61 -2.74 6.55
N VAL A 200 -2.90 -3.09 6.48
CA VAL A 200 -3.68 -3.47 7.66
C VAL A 200 -3.44 -4.94 8.00
N GLN A 201 -3.24 -5.24 9.29
CA GLN A 201 -3.19 -6.61 9.78
C GLN A 201 -4.62 -7.18 9.84
N ASN A 202 -4.87 -8.28 9.14
CA ASN A 202 -6.20 -8.92 9.01
C ASN A 202 -7.25 -7.98 8.39
N PRO A 203 -7.07 -7.57 7.12
CA PRO A 203 -7.97 -6.62 6.47
C PRO A 203 -9.39 -7.20 6.31
N ARG A 204 -10.41 -6.35 6.48
CA ARG A 204 -11.75 -6.63 5.99
C ARG A 204 -11.74 -6.72 4.46
N ARG A 205 -12.74 -7.35 3.85
CA ARG A 205 -12.86 -7.35 2.38
C ARG A 205 -12.95 -5.91 1.87
N GLY A 206 -12.11 -5.61 0.87
CA GLY A 206 -11.92 -4.28 0.30
C GLY A 206 -10.97 -3.40 1.11
N GLU A 207 -10.62 -3.71 2.35
CA GLU A 207 -9.71 -2.89 3.16
C GLU A 207 -8.29 -3.02 2.61
N VAL A 208 -7.72 -1.88 2.25
CA VAL A 208 -6.39 -1.82 1.63
C VAL A 208 -5.35 -1.47 2.67
N ALA A 209 -5.37 -0.23 3.16
CA ALA A 209 -4.31 0.31 4.00
C ALA A 209 -4.81 1.46 4.86
N ILE A 210 -3.99 1.84 5.83
CA ILE A 210 -3.99 3.18 6.39
C ILE A 210 -3.19 4.08 5.45
N VAL A 211 -3.83 5.15 5.01
CA VAL A 211 -3.29 6.09 4.03
C VAL A 211 -3.20 7.51 4.62
N PRO A 212 -2.12 8.25 4.33
CA PRO A 212 -2.06 9.68 4.62
C PRO A 212 -2.88 10.47 3.58
N THR A 213 -3.52 11.53 4.05
CA THR A 213 -4.20 12.55 3.24
C THR A 213 -3.77 13.95 3.70
N ALA A 214 -4.21 14.99 2.98
CA ALA A 214 -4.00 16.38 3.39
C ALA A 214 -4.66 16.73 4.72
N THR A 215 -5.72 16.00 5.10
CA THR A 215 -6.53 16.25 6.30
C THR A 215 -6.26 15.26 7.43
N GLY A 216 -5.53 14.18 7.21
CA GLY A 216 -5.22 13.24 8.28
C GLY A 216 -4.90 11.83 7.81
N LEU A 217 -5.16 10.87 8.70
CA LEU A 217 -5.09 9.45 8.38
C LEU A 217 -6.48 8.91 8.09
N CYS A 218 -6.57 8.13 7.02
CA CYS A 218 -7.78 7.41 6.68
C CYS A 218 -7.47 5.93 6.50
N ARG A 219 -8.46 5.09 6.78
CA ARG A 219 -8.50 3.72 6.26
C ARG A 219 -9.08 3.78 4.85
N LEU A 220 -8.36 3.22 3.88
CA LEU A 220 -8.84 3.09 2.51
C LEU A 220 -9.56 1.75 2.31
N VAL A 221 -10.79 1.80 1.80
CA VAL A 221 -11.57 0.62 1.43
C VAL A 221 -12.00 0.73 -0.04
N ILE A 222 -11.72 -0.29 -0.83
CA ILE A 222 -12.03 -0.35 -2.25
C ILE A 222 -13.18 -1.32 -2.54
N ASN A 223 -13.96 -1.00 -3.56
CA ASN A 223 -14.91 -1.88 -4.20
C ASN A 223 -14.59 -1.96 -5.71
N PRO A 224 -13.73 -2.89 -6.14
CA PRO A 224 -13.34 -3.03 -7.54
C PRO A 224 -14.49 -3.53 -8.44
N VAL A 225 -15.56 -4.09 -7.86
CA VAL A 225 -16.76 -4.48 -8.61
C VAL A 225 -17.53 -3.26 -9.07
N SER A 226 -17.70 -2.28 -8.18
CA SER A 226 -18.40 -1.02 -8.51
C SER A 226 -17.49 0.10 -8.99
N GLU A 227 -16.17 -0.14 -9.06
CA GLU A 227 -15.17 0.87 -9.36
C GLU A 227 -15.26 2.06 -8.38
N THR A 228 -15.52 1.78 -7.11
CA THR A 228 -15.60 2.83 -6.09
C THR A 228 -14.62 2.62 -4.95
N TYR A 229 -14.29 3.67 -4.24
CA TYR A 229 -13.57 3.59 -2.97
C TYR A 229 -14.21 4.52 -1.94
N ARG A 230 -14.03 4.18 -0.66
CA ARG A 230 -14.37 5.05 0.45
C ARG A 230 -13.23 5.14 1.44
N THR A 231 -13.32 6.12 2.32
CA THR A 231 -12.36 6.33 3.40
C THR A 231 -13.07 6.38 4.74
N GLU A 232 -12.47 5.77 5.76
CA GLU A 232 -12.90 5.91 7.15
C GLU A 232 -11.84 6.75 7.89
N ALA A 233 -12.22 7.90 8.46
CA ALA A 233 -11.29 8.74 9.21
C ALA A 233 -10.73 7.99 10.44
N ILE A 234 -9.41 8.06 10.63
CA ILE A 234 -8.69 7.48 11.78
C ILE A 234 -8.19 8.60 12.70
N PHE A 235 -7.62 9.64 12.10
CA PHE A 235 -7.02 10.75 12.82
C PHE A 235 -7.14 12.00 11.96
N ASP A 236 -7.65 13.10 12.54
CA ASP A 236 -7.92 14.36 11.85
C ASP A 236 -6.90 15.42 12.27
N ALA A 237 -5.89 15.62 11.44
CA ALA A 237 -4.86 16.65 11.59
C ALA A 237 -4.01 16.73 10.31
N THR A 238 -3.52 17.92 9.98
CA THR A 238 -2.56 18.08 8.87
C THR A 238 -1.26 17.33 9.17
N LEU A 239 -1.02 16.25 8.42
CA LEU A 239 0.16 15.41 8.60
C LEU A 239 1.44 16.12 8.17
N ALA A 240 2.52 15.89 8.91
CA ALA A 240 3.86 16.38 8.60
C ALA A 240 4.69 15.35 7.81
N SER A 241 4.29 14.08 7.87
CA SER A 241 4.93 12.95 7.17
C SER A 241 3.94 11.79 7.02
N ALA A 242 4.21 10.90 6.07
CA ALA A 242 3.52 9.62 5.94
C ALA A 242 3.60 8.79 7.24
N PRO A 243 2.62 7.91 7.50
CA PRO A 243 2.59 7.10 8.71
C PRO A 243 3.64 5.99 8.66
N GLY A 244 4.13 5.59 9.84
CA GLY A 244 5.07 4.50 10.03
C GLY A 244 4.52 3.44 10.99
N ALA A 245 4.94 2.20 10.80
CA ALA A 245 4.62 1.10 11.71
C ALA A 245 5.88 0.67 12.48
N MET A 246 5.74 0.44 13.78
CA MET A 246 6.80 -0.12 14.61
C MET A 246 6.23 -1.10 15.61
N ARG A 247 6.67 -2.36 15.52
CA ARG A 247 6.10 -3.49 16.27
C ARG A 247 4.59 -3.58 16.02
N ARG A 248 3.76 -3.36 17.05
CA ARG A 248 2.29 -3.36 16.96
C ARG A 248 1.70 -1.95 16.99
N HIS A 249 2.51 -0.92 16.75
CA HIS A 249 2.06 0.46 16.78
C HIS A 249 2.09 1.08 15.39
N VAL A 250 1.12 1.95 15.14
CA VAL A 250 1.14 2.94 14.08
C VAL A 250 1.52 4.28 14.71
N ALA A 251 2.30 5.08 13.99
CA ALA A 251 2.61 6.44 14.39
C ALA A 251 2.70 7.37 13.19
N CYS A 252 2.30 8.62 13.36
CA CYS A 252 2.46 9.67 12.35
C CYS A 252 2.80 11.00 12.99
N LEU A 253 3.54 11.82 12.24
CA LEU A 253 3.80 13.21 12.59
C LEU A 253 2.70 14.09 12.03
N PHE A 254 2.27 15.08 12.82
CA PHE A 254 1.30 16.08 12.40
C PHE A 254 1.71 17.47 12.89
N ASN A 255 1.28 18.48 12.14
CA ASN A 255 1.61 19.87 12.42
C ASN A 255 0.56 20.49 13.35
N THR A 256 1.04 21.35 14.24
CA THR A 256 0.22 22.23 15.08
C THR A 256 0.81 23.63 15.04
N SER A 257 0.10 24.62 15.61
CA SER A 257 0.63 25.98 15.77
C SER A 257 1.92 26.06 16.59
N GLY A 258 2.17 25.09 17.47
CA GLY A 258 3.36 25.01 18.33
C GLY A 258 4.52 24.19 17.75
N GLY A 259 4.40 23.69 16.52
CA GLY A 259 5.40 22.80 15.91
C GLY A 259 4.83 21.41 15.59
N THR A 260 5.70 20.41 15.47
CA THR A 260 5.29 19.03 15.20
C THR A 260 4.95 18.26 16.47
N ARG A 261 3.89 17.46 16.38
CA ARG A 261 3.48 16.48 17.38
C ARG A 261 3.43 15.09 16.75
N LEU A 262 3.46 14.07 17.61
CA LEU A 262 3.36 12.67 17.20
C LEU A 262 2.06 12.08 17.75
N TRP A 263 1.28 11.48 16.86
CA TRP A 263 0.18 10.60 17.23
C TRP A 263 0.65 9.16 17.10
N SER A 264 0.32 8.30 18.08
CA SER A 264 0.54 6.86 17.99
C SER A 264 -0.61 6.08 18.58
N ALA A 265 -0.95 4.95 17.97
CA ALA A 265 -1.92 3.99 18.48
C ALA A 265 -1.41 2.56 18.23
N LEU A 266 -2.08 1.56 18.80
CA LEU A 266 -1.90 0.17 18.40
C LEU A 266 -2.37 -0.06 16.95
N ALA A 267 -2.00 -1.18 16.34
CA ALA A 267 -2.34 -1.51 14.95
C ALA A 267 -3.85 -1.70 14.74
N ASP A 268 -4.59 -2.02 15.80
CA ASP A 268 -6.06 -2.03 15.84
C ASP A 268 -6.67 -0.64 16.09
N LEU A 269 -5.81 0.40 16.12
CA LEU A 269 -6.13 1.81 16.36
C LEU A 269 -6.59 2.13 17.79
N SER A 270 -6.45 1.19 18.73
CA SER A 270 -6.74 1.43 20.15
C SER A 270 -5.56 2.10 20.88
N GLY A 271 -5.85 2.66 22.06
CA GLY A 271 -4.82 3.20 22.95
C GLY A 271 -4.05 4.38 22.36
N ALA A 272 -4.74 5.29 21.66
CA ALA A 272 -4.13 6.46 21.06
C ALA A 272 -3.45 7.37 22.09
N VAL A 273 -2.22 7.81 21.80
CA VAL A 273 -1.42 8.72 22.61
C VAL A 273 -0.88 9.85 21.73
N LEU A 274 -0.90 11.06 22.27
CA LEU A 274 -0.33 12.25 21.65
C LEU A 274 0.93 12.68 22.40
N TYR A 275 2.01 12.92 21.68
CA TYR A 275 3.26 13.42 22.22
C TYR A 275 3.59 14.79 21.64
N ASP A 276 4.16 15.64 22.46
CA ASP A 276 4.86 16.84 21.99
C ASP A 276 6.28 16.47 21.60
N CYS A 277 6.77 16.98 20.46
CA CYS A 277 8.08 16.58 19.93
C CYS A 277 9.17 17.63 20.13
N ALA A 278 8.80 18.88 20.48
CA ALA A 278 9.72 20.02 20.51
C ALA A 278 10.61 20.08 19.24
N ALA A 279 9.99 19.90 18.06
CA ALA A 279 10.64 19.76 16.78
C ALA A 279 10.01 20.69 15.71
N PRO A 280 10.76 21.06 14.64
CA PRO A 280 10.26 21.90 13.55
C PRO A 280 9.00 21.32 12.89
N ALA A 281 8.18 22.19 12.30
CA ALA A 281 7.00 21.78 11.55
C ALA A 281 7.34 21.40 10.10
N GLY A 282 6.74 20.31 9.61
CA GLY A 282 6.85 19.88 8.21
C GLY A 282 8.28 19.49 7.75
N GLY A 283 8.44 19.23 6.44
CA GLY A 283 9.76 18.97 5.83
C GLY A 283 10.39 17.61 6.17
N TYR A 284 9.62 16.69 6.75
CA TYR A 284 10.11 15.38 7.15
C TYR A 284 10.12 14.40 5.98
N THR A 285 11.09 13.48 5.98
CA THR A 285 11.04 12.30 5.11
C THR A 285 9.89 11.38 5.52
N ARG A 286 9.57 10.38 4.70
CA ARG A 286 8.79 9.23 5.16
C ARG A 286 9.53 8.51 6.32
N PRO A 287 8.82 7.83 7.22
CA PRO A 287 9.43 7.15 8.36
C PRO A 287 10.30 5.98 7.92
N ILE A 288 11.38 5.76 8.68
CA ILE A 288 12.27 4.61 8.54
C ILE A 288 12.20 3.81 9.84
N GLY A 289 11.87 2.53 9.73
CA GLY A 289 11.78 1.62 10.87
C GLY A 289 13.08 0.83 11.03
N TYR A 290 13.78 1.00 12.14
CA TYR A 290 15.02 0.27 12.40
C TYR A 290 15.24 0.03 13.89
N ASP A 291 15.69 -1.18 14.24
CA ASP A 291 16.02 -1.57 15.63
C ASP A 291 14.95 -1.18 16.67
N GLY A 292 13.68 -1.40 16.34
CA GLY A 292 12.57 -1.09 17.26
C GLY A 292 12.19 0.40 17.35
N ARG A 293 12.72 1.26 16.48
CA ARG A 293 12.49 2.71 16.45
C ARG A 293 12.04 3.19 15.08
N LEU A 294 11.24 4.25 15.06
CA LEU A 294 10.97 5.04 13.87
C LEU A 294 11.88 6.27 13.85
N TYR A 295 12.38 6.58 12.67
CA TYR A 295 13.19 7.75 12.37
C TYR A 295 12.48 8.58 11.30
N TRP A 296 12.31 9.87 11.56
CA TRP A 296 11.95 10.86 10.55
C TRP A 296 13.11 11.83 10.40
N LEU A 297 13.61 11.98 9.19
CA LEU A 297 14.74 12.87 8.90
C LEU A 297 14.19 14.22 8.46
N HIS A 298 14.85 15.30 8.89
CA HIS A 298 14.52 16.67 8.56
C HIS A 298 15.81 17.44 8.19
N ALA A 299 15.68 18.58 7.52
CA ALA A 299 16.83 19.40 7.15
C ALA A 299 17.66 19.86 8.37
N GLU A 300 17.01 20.03 9.52
CA GLU A 300 17.61 20.55 10.77
C GLU A 300 17.96 19.46 11.80
N GLY A 301 17.45 18.24 11.65
CA GLY A 301 17.73 17.16 12.60
C GLY A 301 17.01 15.86 12.26
N GLN A 302 16.89 14.99 13.25
CA GLN A 302 16.14 13.75 13.17
C GLN A 302 15.21 13.63 14.38
N LEU A 303 13.98 13.17 14.13
CA LEU A 303 13.04 12.80 15.16
C LEU A 303 13.02 11.28 15.30
N ILE A 304 13.17 10.79 16.54
CA ILE A 304 13.26 9.36 16.84
C ILE A 304 12.17 9.01 17.83
N TRP A 305 11.50 7.90 17.59
CA TRP A 305 10.47 7.40 18.50
C TRP A 305 10.49 5.89 18.61
N GLN A 306 10.10 5.37 19.77
CA GLN A 306 9.82 3.95 19.98
C GLN A 306 8.58 3.79 20.86
N PRO A 307 7.81 2.70 20.69
CA PRO A 307 6.69 2.40 21.56
C PRO A 307 7.07 2.42 23.04
N GLY A 308 6.28 3.13 23.86
CA GLY A 308 6.48 3.23 25.30
C GLY A 308 7.47 4.31 25.77
N ALA A 309 8.02 5.13 24.87
CA ALA A 309 8.87 6.26 25.21
C ALA A 309 8.42 7.54 24.48
N PRO A 310 8.66 8.74 25.06
CA PRO A 310 8.43 9.99 24.35
C PRO A 310 9.35 10.12 23.12
N PRO A 311 8.91 10.79 22.05
CA PRO A 311 9.75 11.09 20.90
C PRO A 311 10.89 12.02 21.31
N ARG A 312 12.02 11.89 20.62
CA ARG A 312 13.22 12.70 20.87
C ARG A 312 13.68 13.36 19.58
N TRP A 313 13.76 14.69 19.61
CA TRP A 313 14.38 15.50 18.57
C TRP A 313 15.89 15.58 18.81
N LEU A 314 16.68 15.27 17.78
CA LEU A 314 18.13 15.44 17.77
C LEU A 314 18.53 16.38 16.63
N PRO A 315 18.96 17.62 16.91
CA PRO A 315 19.46 18.50 15.87
C PRO A 315 20.75 17.95 15.26
N TRP A 316 21.02 18.30 14.01
CA TRP A 316 22.31 17.97 13.41
C TRP A 316 23.45 18.70 14.11
N PRO A 317 24.65 18.08 14.23
CA PRO A 317 25.81 18.76 14.76
C PRO A 317 26.19 20.00 13.97
N GLN A 318 26.71 21.02 14.66
CA GLN A 318 27.06 22.30 14.04
C GLN A 318 28.05 22.10 12.88
N GLY A 319 27.77 22.72 11.74
CA GLY A 319 28.60 22.64 10.53
C GLY A 319 28.37 21.40 9.67
N TRP A 320 27.41 20.55 10.05
CA TRP A 320 26.96 19.42 9.25
C TRP A 320 25.54 19.64 8.70
N SER A 321 25.29 19.22 7.46
CA SER A 321 23.95 19.24 6.87
C SER A 321 23.63 17.95 6.10
N PRO A 322 22.38 17.45 6.17
CA PRO A 322 22.00 16.21 5.52
C PRO A 322 21.85 16.38 4.01
N ARG A 323 22.10 15.32 3.26
CA ARG A 323 21.74 15.22 1.84
C ARG A 323 20.58 14.25 1.68
N LEU A 324 19.38 14.69 2.05
CA LEU A 324 18.15 13.88 1.97
C LEU A 324 17.77 13.49 0.53
N SER A 325 18.34 14.18 -0.47
CA SER A 325 18.18 13.85 -1.89
C SER A 325 19.10 12.73 -2.39
N PHE A 326 20.09 12.29 -1.60
CA PHE A 326 20.98 11.17 -1.96
C PHE A 326 20.34 9.79 -1.73
N GLY A 327 19.02 9.75 -1.51
CA GLY A 327 18.29 8.56 -1.12
C GLY A 327 18.17 8.43 0.39
N GLY A 328 17.96 7.20 0.85
CA GLY A 328 17.80 6.89 2.27
C GLY A 328 19.13 6.58 2.98
N PRO A 329 19.11 6.49 4.33
CA PRO A 329 20.22 5.96 5.11
C PRO A 329 20.71 4.61 4.62
N THR A 330 21.99 4.31 4.85
CA THR A 330 22.59 3.00 4.55
C THR A 330 22.89 2.26 5.84
N GLN A 331 22.74 0.94 5.81
CA GLN A 331 23.13 0.07 6.91
C GLN A 331 24.55 -0.46 6.67
N SER A 332 25.42 -0.25 7.65
CA SER A 332 26.77 -0.84 7.65
C SER A 332 26.74 -2.27 8.20
N ARG A 333 27.82 -3.05 7.96
CA ARG A 333 27.91 -4.47 8.35
C ARG A 333 27.79 -4.71 9.86
N ASP A 334 28.13 -3.72 10.67
CA ASP A 334 27.99 -3.79 12.13
C ASP A 334 26.59 -3.41 12.63
N GLY A 335 25.65 -3.14 11.71
CA GLY A 335 24.28 -2.78 12.03
C GLY A 335 24.09 -1.32 12.40
N ARG A 336 25.03 -0.41 12.12
CA ARG A 336 24.77 1.04 12.28
C ARG A 336 24.11 1.61 11.03
N LEU A 337 23.18 2.53 11.26
CA LEU A 337 22.54 3.33 10.23
C LEU A 337 23.30 4.63 10.02
N TRP A 338 23.63 4.92 8.77
CA TRP A 338 24.42 6.06 8.37
C TRP A 338 23.67 6.92 7.36
N LEU A 339 23.67 8.23 7.57
CA LEU A 339 23.11 9.19 6.61
C LEU A 339 24.22 9.99 5.95
N ALA A 340 24.18 10.08 4.62
CA ALA A 340 25.10 10.92 3.87
C ALA A 340 24.73 12.40 4.04
N GLY A 341 25.75 13.23 4.22
CA GLY A 341 25.62 14.67 4.32
C GLY A 341 26.93 15.36 4.00
N HIS A 342 27.03 16.61 4.44
CA HIS A 342 28.16 17.47 4.17
C HIS A 342 28.70 18.04 5.47
N ALA A 343 30.01 17.89 5.70
CA ALA A 343 30.76 18.54 6.77
C ALA A 343 31.73 19.55 6.13
N ALA A 344 31.52 20.84 6.38
CA ALA A 344 32.36 21.93 5.89
C ALA A 344 32.58 21.97 4.35
N GLN A 345 33.57 21.26 3.81
CA GLN A 345 33.88 21.17 2.36
C GLN A 345 33.92 19.73 1.82
N SER A 346 33.45 18.74 2.59
CA SER A 346 33.52 17.33 2.20
C SER A 346 32.24 16.58 2.54
N TYR A 347 31.97 15.52 1.79
CA TYR A 347 30.90 14.59 2.15
C TYR A 347 31.33 13.69 3.30
N SER A 348 30.41 13.46 4.23
CA SER A 348 30.58 12.55 5.35
C SER A 348 29.31 11.76 5.60
N PHE A 349 29.45 10.60 6.22
CA PHE A 349 28.37 9.88 6.85
C PHE A 349 28.27 10.26 8.32
N ILE A 350 27.04 10.38 8.82
CA ILE A 350 26.75 10.55 10.24
C ILE A 350 25.95 9.35 10.75
N GLU A 351 26.29 8.84 11.93
CA GLU A 351 25.51 7.79 12.60
C GLU A 351 24.14 8.34 13.05
N LEU A 352 23.06 7.63 12.71
CA LEU A 352 21.71 8.02 13.12
C LEU A 352 21.36 7.54 14.53
N GLY A 353 20.50 8.29 15.22
CA GLY A 353 19.91 7.85 16.48
C GLY A 353 20.71 8.16 17.75
N LYS A 354 21.81 8.90 17.65
CA LYS A 354 22.76 9.14 18.75
C LYS A 354 22.94 10.63 19.04
N ASP A 355 23.01 10.98 20.32
CA ASP A 355 23.28 12.35 20.78
C ASP A 355 24.72 12.79 20.44
N ASN A 356 25.67 11.85 20.50
CA ASN A 356 27.06 12.02 20.07
C ASN A 356 27.32 11.07 18.89
N PRO A 357 26.92 11.44 17.66
CA PRO A 357 27.03 10.56 16.52
C PRO A 357 28.48 10.43 16.05
N GLN A 358 28.82 9.26 15.52
CA GLN A 358 30.08 9.08 14.81
C GLN A 358 30.02 9.69 13.42
N PHE A 359 31.18 10.11 12.91
CA PHE A 359 31.37 10.65 11.57
C PHE A 359 32.38 9.81 10.81
N GLU A 360 32.05 9.51 9.56
CA GLU A 360 32.95 8.81 8.65
C GLU A 360 33.09 9.63 7.37
N ALA A 361 34.33 9.90 6.95
CA ALA A 361 34.58 10.62 5.71
C ALA A 361 34.19 9.76 4.51
N ILE A 362 33.55 10.35 3.50
CA ILE A 362 33.32 9.65 2.23
C ILE A 362 34.60 9.77 1.38
N SER A 363 35.63 9.01 1.74
CA SER A 363 36.88 8.97 0.97
C SER A 363 36.76 7.96 -0.17
N GLY A 364 36.17 8.39 -1.29
CA GLY A 364 35.98 7.56 -2.48
C GLY A 364 34.92 6.48 -2.27
N ALA A 365 33.77 6.63 -2.94
CA ALA A 365 32.68 5.67 -2.84
C ALA A 365 33.13 4.26 -3.26
N ARG A 366 33.27 3.35 -2.28
CA ARG A 366 33.05 1.92 -2.52
C ARG A 366 31.63 1.63 -2.05
N LEU A 367 30.69 1.86 -2.96
CA LEU A 367 29.39 1.18 -2.90
C LEU A 367 29.74 -0.31 -3.06
N GLY A 368 29.74 -1.03 -1.94
CA GLY A 368 30.02 -2.46 -1.90
C GLY A 368 28.81 -3.29 -2.25
#